data_AF-A0A969YH62-F1
#
_entry.id   AF-A0A969YH62-F1
#
_cell.length_a   1.000
_cell.length_b   1.000
_cell.length_c   1.000
_cell.angle_alpha   90.00
_cell.angle_beta   90.00
_cell.angle_gamma   90.00
#
_symmetry.space_group_name_H-M   'P 1'
#
loop_
_entity.id
_entity.type
_entity.pdbx_description
1 polymer ?
#
loop_
_entity_poly.entity_id
_entity_poly.type
_entity_poly.pdbx_seq_one_letter_code
_entity_poly.pdbx_strand_id
1 'polypeptide(L)' 'PWWNDLVTGLPNPLVQSGFIAVPEAPGLGIEALNEELIAAHLHPDIPGLWEPTAQWDAEWSNDRLWN' A
#
# COMPACT_ATOMS: atom_id res chain seq x y z
N PRO A 1 7.37 -2.50 -15.67
CA PRO A 1 6.01 -2.03 -15.33
C PRO A 1 6.12 -0.92 -14.28
N TRP A 2 5.25 0.09 -14.29
CA TRP A 2 5.37 1.25 -13.38
C TRP A 2 5.34 0.83 -11.90
N TRP A 3 4.59 -0.22 -11.57
CA TRP A 3 4.43 -0.70 -10.19
C TRP A 3 5.71 -1.27 -9.57
N ASN A 4 6.76 -1.56 -10.35
CA ASN A 4 8.06 -1.99 -9.79
C ASN A 4 8.70 -0.91 -8.91
N ASP A 5 8.39 0.35 -9.20
CA ASP A 5 9.00 1.50 -8.54
C ASP A 5 8.12 2.06 -7.39
N LEU A 6 7.06 1.34 -7.01
CA LEU A 6 6.15 1.72 -5.90
C LEU A 6 6.79 1.65 -4.53
N VAL A 7 7.79 0.78 -4.35
CA VAL A 7 8.39 0.46 -3.06
C VAL A 7 9.91 0.45 -3.17
N THR A 8 10.59 0.81 -2.08
CA THR A 8 12.05 0.71 -1.98
C THR A 8 12.45 -0.47 -1.08
N GLY A 9 13.71 -0.91 -1.18
CA GLY A 9 14.27 -1.99 -0.36
C GLY A 9 14.14 -3.40 -0.96
N LEU A 10 13.37 -3.57 -2.03
CA LEU A 10 13.22 -4.83 -2.74
C LEU A 10 13.99 -4.84 -4.08
N PRO A 11 14.33 -6.02 -4.63
CA PRO A 11 14.91 -6.12 -5.95
C PRO A 11 14.02 -5.46 -7.02
N ASN A 12 14.64 -4.71 -7.93
CA ASN A 12 13.97 -4.11 -9.08
C ASN A 12 14.66 -4.62 -10.37
N PRO A 13 13.96 -5.38 -11.24
CA PRO A 13 12.53 -5.72 -11.19
C PRO A 13 12.19 -6.74 -10.09
N LEU A 14 10.98 -6.60 -9.52
CA LEU A 14 10.49 -7.47 -8.44
C LEU A 14 10.23 -8.90 -8.94
N VAL A 15 9.57 -9.01 -10.11
CA VAL A 15 9.32 -10.30 -10.75
C VAL A 15 10.44 -10.60 -11.74
N GLN A 16 11.12 -11.73 -11.52
CA GLN A 16 12.21 -12.21 -12.35
C GLN A 16 11.90 -13.65 -12.79
N SER A 17 11.82 -13.87 -14.10
CA SER A 17 11.51 -15.18 -14.69
C SER A 17 10.21 -15.82 -14.18
N GLY A 18 9.21 -15.01 -13.81
CA GLY A 18 7.93 -15.48 -13.27
C GLY A 18 7.92 -15.77 -11.77
N PHE A 19 9.02 -15.46 -11.06
CA PHE A 19 9.15 -15.66 -9.62
C PHE A 19 9.52 -14.35 -8.91
N ILE A 20 9.30 -14.31 -7.60
CA ILE A 20 9.75 -13.24 -6.70
C ILE A 20 10.61 -13.89 -5.62
N ALA A 21 11.73 -13.25 -5.28
CA ALA A 21 12.53 -13.66 -4.12
C ALA A 21 11.83 -13.19 -2.84
N VAL A 22 11.55 -14.12 -1.92
CA VAL A 22 10.97 -13.77 -0.62
C VAL A 22 12.06 -13.09 0.22
N PRO A 23 11.83 -11.86 0.72
CA PRO A 23 12.83 -11.15 1.52
C PRO A 23 12.93 -11.73 2.93
N GLU A 24 14.15 -11.72 3.48
CA GLU A 24 14.43 -12.11 4.88
C GLU A 24 14.24 -10.95 5.88
N ALA A 25 14.00 -9.74 5.37
CA ALA A 25 13.77 -8.55 6.19
C ALA A 25 12.38 -8.59 6.85
N PRO A 26 12.18 -7.90 7.99
CA PRO A 26 10.91 -7.89 8.71
C PRO A 26 9.71 -7.45 7.86
N GLY A 27 8.53 -8.02 8.16
CA GLY A 27 7.30 -7.68 7.45
C GLY A 27 7.34 -8.12 5.99
N LEU A 28 7.06 -7.19 5.07
CA LEU A 28 7.13 -7.43 3.63
C LEU A 28 8.52 -7.12 3.03
N GLY A 29 9.51 -6.77 3.84
CA GLY A 29 10.84 -6.36 3.38
C GLY A 29 10.88 -5.04 2.59
N ILE A 30 9.80 -4.26 2.66
CA ILE A 30 9.71 -2.91 2.08
C ILE A 30 10.30 -1.92 3.08
N GLU A 31 11.16 -1.02 2.60
CA GLU A 31 11.76 0.03 3.43
C GLU A 31 10.93 1.31 3.42
N ALA A 32 10.46 1.74 2.25
CA ALA A 32 9.62 2.92 2.09
C ALA A 32 8.69 2.80 0.87
N LEU A 33 7.68 3.67 0.85
CA LEU A 33 6.76 3.83 -0.27
C LEU A 33 7.17 5.03 -1.13
N ASN A 34 7.06 4.89 -2.45
CA ASN A 34 7.25 6.00 -3.38
C ASN A 34 5.98 6.85 -3.47
N GLU A 35 5.86 7.84 -2.60
CA GLU A 35 4.67 8.70 -2.48
C GLU A 35 4.35 9.46 -3.77
N GLU A 36 5.36 9.91 -4.51
CA GLU A 36 5.19 10.62 -5.78
C GLU A 36 4.54 9.72 -6.84
N LEU A 37 4.99 8.47 -6.94
CA LEU A 37 4.45 7.51 -7.89
C LEU A 37 3.04 7.06 -7.52
N ILE A 38 2.78 6.88 -6.22
CA ILE A 38 1.45 6.59 -5.70
C ILE A 38 0.50 7.71 -6.08
N ALA A 39 0.87 8.98 -5.81
CA ALA A 39 0.06 10.14 -6.16
C ALA A 39 -0.25 10.22 -7.67
N ALA A 40 0.73 9.87 -8.52
CA ALA A 40 0.56 9.87 -9.97
C ALA A 40 -0.40 8.77 -10.49
N HIS A 41 -0.63 7.71 -9.72
CA HIS A 41 -1.44 6.55 -10.13
C HIS A 41 -2.67 6.32 -9.24
N LEU A 42 -3.13 7.37 -8.54
CA LEU A 42 -4.37 7.32 -7.75
C LEU A 42 -5.58 7.01 -8.64
N HIS A 43 -6.57 6.35 -8.04
CA HIS A 43 -7.83 6.08 -8.73
C HIS A 43 -8.57 7.40 -9.00
N PRO A 44 -9.06 7.65 -10.23
CA PRO A 44 -9.67 8.94 -10.59
C PRO A 44 -10.89 9.29 -9.73
N ASP A 45 -11.69 8.28 -9.34
CA ASP A 45 -12.88 8.47 -8.51
C ASP A 45 -12.57 8.55 -7.00
N ILE A 46 -11.34 8.20 -6.58
CA ILE A 46 -10.93 8.16 -5.16
C ILE A 46 -9.51 8.75 -5.05
N PRO A 47 -9.37 10.09 -5.19
CA PRO A 47 -8.07 10.75 -5.26
C PRO A 47 -7.43 11.02 -3.88
N GLY A 48 -8.08 10.61 -2.78
CA GLY A 48 -7.55 10.81 -1.43
C GLY A 48 -6.26 10.02 -1.20
N LEU A 49 -5.15 10.71 -0.96
CA LEU A 49 -3.88 10.11 -0.57
C LEU A 49 -3.62 10.38 0.91
N TRP A 50 -3.55 9.30 1.71
CA TRP A 50 -3.28 9.37 3.15
C TRP A 50 -4.17 10.40 3.89
N GLU A 51 -5.44 10.49 3.51
CA GLU A 51 -6.35 11.47 4.09
C GLU A 51 -6.53 11.24 5.60
N PRO A 52 -6.73 12.32 6.39
CA PRO A 52 -7.06 12.18 7.80
C PRO A 52 -8.30 11.29 8.00
N THR A 53 -8.29 10.53 9.09
CA THR A 53 -9.39 9.60 9.43
C THR A 53 -10.21 10.08 10.64
N ALA A 54 -10.06 11.35 11.04
CA ALA A 54 -10.67 11.90 12.25
C ALA A 54 -12.22 11.85 12.25
N GLN A 55 -12.84 11.81 11.07
CA GLN A 55 -14.29 11.63 10.92
C GLN A 55 -14.79 10.34 11.56
N TRP A 56 -13.94 9.31 11.66
CA TRP A 56 -14.28 8.02 12.25
C TRP A 56 -14.11 7.98 13.77
N ASP A 57 -13.45 8.97 14.39
CA ASP A 57 -13.11 8.95 15.82
C ASP A 57 -14.34 8.93 16.74
N ALA A 58 -15.47 9.49 16.28
CA ALA A 58 -16.73 9.54 17.01
C ALA A 58 -17.82 8.68 16.35
N GLU A 59 -17.47 7.90 15.33
CA GLU A 59 -18.44 7.11 14.60
C GLU A 59 -18.87 5.90 15.43
N TRP A 60 -20.17 5.81 15.71
CA TRP A 60 -20.73 4.69 16.43
C TRP A 60 -21.08 3.57 15.46
N SER A 61 -20.24 2.54 15.43
CA SER A 61 -20.48 1.31 14.66
C SER A 61 -21.14 0.24 15.54
N ASN A 62 -22.25 -0.33 15.08
CA ASN A 62 -22.83 -1.52 15.69
C ASN A 62 -22.03 -2.75 15.26
N ASP A 63 -20.90 -3.01 15.92
CA ASP A 63 -20.20 -4.28 15.76
C ASP A 63 -20.91 -5.36 16.59
N ARG A 64 -21.88 -6.04 15.96
CA ARG A 64 -22.59 -7.19 16.56
C ARG A 64 -22.03 -8.48 15.98
N LEU A 65 -21.50 -9.32 16.87
CA LEU A 65 -21.04 -10.66 16.51
C LEU A 65 -22.18 -11.59 16.06
N TRP A 66 -23.42 -11.35 16.50
CA TRP A 66 -24.65 -12.04 16.08
C TRP A 66 -25.87 -11.11 16.24
N ASN A 67 -26.86 -11.22 15.35
CA ASN A 67 -28.17 -10.54 15.44
C ASN A 67 -29.20 -11.43 16.13
#